data_AF-A0A2N0HN46-F1
#
_entry.id   AF-A0A2N0HN46-F1
#
_cell.length_a   1.000
_cell.length_b   1.000
_cell.length_c   1.000
_cell.angle_alpha   90.00
_cell.angle_beta   90.00
_cell.angle_gamma   90.00
#
_symmetry.space_group_name_H-M   'P 1'
#
loop_
_entity.id
_entity.type
_entity.pdbx_description
1 polymer ?
#
loop_
_entity_poly.entity_id
_entity_poly.type
_entity_poly.pdbx_seq_one_letter_code
_entity_poly.pdbx_strand_id
1 'polypeptide(L)'
;MDFHVSAKSYNCYGGHTTLSPIGDFLLAGGGNFGDAITEIAVTLHFRDSGPAKKTLESLLETHNNFRSTLPKITYRRAKGKVEIDIASELMEGRDWTRSSTLSLPLFKAGVDEVINALGLLRARLKRTDDFSLEKFLDHCEAAKKRIPNSEDALQHLASGLEAAAQAKRDGMSPWEKLGIDWEDFHPKAREILDDPFFWNCADDFSPNGNDTGADLLQSYRDWHKTHKDVMPIRFLEKLAKQWGYSDINAMDDDVRCEALIALAFADIKLRAACNQQARQLALDCIGQQRAQALAAGNWPHREERLNALNQIEAKLKQMDNAMVHLTR
;
A
#
# COMPACT_ATOMS: atom_id res chain seq x y z
N MET A 1 11.11 -11.83 -8.57
CA MET A 1 9.72 -11.49 -8.94
C MET A 1 8.82 -11.76 -7.74
N ASP A 2 7.92 -10.84 -7.43
CA ASP A 2 6.86 -11.00 -6.44
C ASP A 2 5.54 -11.35 -7.13
N PHE A 3 4.73 -12.20 -6.50
CA PHE A 3 3.44 -12.61 -7.06
C PHE A 3 2.37 -12.64 -5.97
N HIS A 4 1.45 -11.69 -6.05
CA HIS A 4 0.37 -11.52 -5.10
C HIS A 4 -0.96 -11.99 -5.69
N VAL A 5 -1.71 -12.76 -4.90
CA VAL A 5 -3.10 -13.11 -5.20
C VAL A 5 -3.98 -12.51 -4.11
N SER A 6 -4.96 -11.72 -4.51
CA SER A 6 -5.89 -11.03 -3.62
C SER A 6 -7.33 -11.34 -4.03
N ALA A 7 -8.25 -11.15 -3.11
CA ALA A 7 -9.68 -11.25 -3.34
C ALA A 7 -10.35 -9.90 -3.12
N LYS A 8 -11.49 -9.70 -3.78
CA LYS A 8 -12.32 -8.51 -3.64
C LYS A 8 -13.80 -8.87 -3.70
N SER A 9 -14.56 -8.40 -2.72
CA SER A 9 -16.01 -8.24 -2.76
C SER A 9 -16.35 -6.75 -2.69
N TYR A 10 -17.63 -6.39 -2.73
CA TYR A 10 -18.01 -4.98 -2.64
C TYR A 10 -17.60 -4.29 -1.32
N ASN A 11 -17.40 -5.05 -0.24
CA ASN A 11 -17.12 -4.52 1.09
C ASN A 11 -15.88 -5.11 1.77
N CYS A 12 -15.11 -5.95 1.07
CA CYS A 12 -13.87 -6.54 1.55
C CYS A 12 -12.84 -6.58 0.42
N TYR A 13 -11.58 -6.31 0.75
CA TYR A 13 -10.46 -6.38 -0.18
C TYR A 13 -9.21 -6.84 0.58
N GLY A 14 -8.39 -7.67 -0.07
CA GLY A 14 -7.10 -8.08 0.45
C GLY A 14 -6.88 -9.59 0.39
N GLY A 15 -6.10 -10.11 1.33
CA GLY A 15 -5.78 -11.53 1.39
C GLY A 15 -6.97 -12.40 1.80
N HIS A 16 -7.23 -13.46 1.04
CA HIS A 16 -8.10 -14.57 1.43
C HIS A 16 -7.24 -15.71 2.00
N THR A 17 -7.62 -16.30 3.14
CA THR A 17 -6.84 -17.36 3.83
C THR A 17 -6.35 -18.44 2.87
N THR A 18 -7.25 -18.97 2.03
CA THR A 18 -6.92 -20.04 1.07
C THR A 18 -6.28 -19.56 -0.23
N LEU A 19 -6.59 -18.37 -0.73
CA LEU A 19 -6.20 -18.01 -2.10
C LEU A 19 -4.90 -17.20 -2.15
N SER A 20 -4.59 -16.44 -1.10
CA SER A 20 -3.37 -15.62 -1.06
C SER A 20 -2.08 -16.42 -1.23
N PRO A 21 -1.93 -17.63 -0.63
CA PRO A 21 -0.71 -18.43 -0.79
C PRO A 21 -0.45 -18.93 -2.23
N ILE A 22 -1.42 -18.80 -3.16
CA ILE A 22 -1.29 -19.31 -4.53
C ILE A 22 -0.11 -18.64 -5.26
N GLY A 23 0.11 -17.34 -5.07
CA GLY A 23 1.21 -16.62 -5.74
C GLY A 23 2.57 -17.21 -5.37
N ASP A 24 2.85 -17.33 -4.07
CA ASP A 24 4.10 -17.93 -3.56
C ASP A 24 4.22 -19.41 -3.95
N PHE A 25 3.12 -20.16 -3.92
CA PHE A 25 3.08 -21.56 -4.35
C PHE A 25 3.50 -21.73 -5.82
N LEU A 26 2.99 -20.85 -6.68
CA LEU A 26 3.27 -20.85 -8.13
C LEU A 26 4.68 -20.34 -8.44
N LEU A 27 5.29 -19.53 -7.58
CA LEU A 27 6.69 -19.11 -7.71
C LEU A 27 7.70 -20.10 -7.10
N ALA A 28 7.26 -20.96 -6.18
CA ALA A 28 8.14 -21.83 -5.43
C ALA A 28 8.96 -22.76 -6.36
N GLY A 29 10.28 -22.67 -6.25
CA GLY A 29 11.22 -23.42 -7.11
C GLY A 29 11.33 -22.87 -8.54
N GLY A 30 10.81 -21.68 -8.80
CA GLY A 30 10.94 -20.98 -10.08
C GLY A 30 12.35 -20.45 -10.32
N GLY A 31 12.72 -20.37 -11.61
CA GLY A 31 13.97 -19.74 -12.06
C GLY A 31 13.77 -18.28 -12.44
N ASN A 32 14.75 -17.72 -13.15
CA ASN A 32 14.57 -16.42 -13.79
C ASN A 32 13.70 -16.57 -15.06
N PHE A 33 12.63 -15.78 -15.15
CA PHE A 33 11.75 -15.71 -16.33
C PHE A 33 12.03 -14.49 -17.22
N GLY A 34 13.00 -13.65 -16.85
CA GLY A 34 13.33 -12.37 -17.49
C GLY A 34 13.07 -11.21 -16.52
N ASP A 35 13.70 -10.07 -16.80
CA ASP A 35 13.75 -8.94 -15.85
C ASP A 35 12.65 -7.89 -16.09
N ALA A 36 11.84 -8.02 -17.15
CA ALA A 36 10.82 -7.03 -17.50
C ALA A 36 9.59 -7.04 -16.58
N ILE A 37 9.33 -8.14 -15.86
CA ILE A 37 8.27 -8.22 -14.86
C ILE A 37 8.90 -8.57 -13.51
N THR A 38 8.83 -7.63 -12.58
CA THR A 38 9.30 -7.77 -11.21
C THR A 38 8.17 -8.06 -10.24
N GLU A 39 6.93 -7.69 -10.57
CA GLU A 39 5.74 -7.89 -9.74
C GLU A 39 4.53 -8.28 -10.58
N ILE A 40 3.79 -9.29 -10.13
CA ILE A 40 2.48 -9.68 -10.65
C ILE A 40 1.47 -9.60 -9.51
N ALA A 41 0.36 -8.90 -9.71
CA ALA A 41 -0.78 -8.90 -8.82
C ALA A 41 -2.01 -9.43 -9.58
N VAL A 42 -2.64 -10.47 -9.04
CA VAL A 42 -3.94 -10.98 -9.51
C VAL A 42 -4.98 -10.68 -8.45
N THR A 43 -6.10 -10.07 -8.86
CA THR A 43 -7.24 -9.81 -7.99
C THR A 43 -8.47 -10.56 -8.50
N LEU A 44 -9.00 -11.44 -7.64
CA LEU A 44 -10.20 -12.23 -7.86
C LEU A 44 -11.42 -11.44 -7.36
N HIS A 45 -12.23 -10.93 -8.27
CA HIS A 45 -13.44 -10.17 -7.95
C HIS A 45 -14.63 -11.11 -7.85
N PHE A 46 -15.04 -11.43 -6.62
CA PHE A 46 -16.16 -12.32 -6.37
C PHE A 46 -17.48 -11.67 -6.73
N ARG A 47 -18.43 -12.52 -7.10
CA ARG A 47 -19.82 -12.12 -7.32
C ARG A 47 -20.51 -11.81 -6.00
N ASP A 48 -21.27 -10.72 -5.95
CA ASP A 48 -22.14 -10.39 -4.83
C ASP A 48 -23.60 -10.29 -5.31
N SER A 49 -24.40 -11.29 -4.92
CA SER A 49 -25.79 -11.49 -5.35
C SER A 49 -26.84 -11.12 -4.28
N GLY A 50 -26.41 -10.87 -3.05
CA GLY A 50 -27.28 -10.55 -1.91
C GLY A 50 -27.55 -9.04 -1.75
N PRO A 51 -28.43 -8.66 -0.80
CA PRO A 51 -28.62 -7.25 -0.46
C PRO A 51 -27.30 -6.67 0.07
N ALA A 52 -27.03 -5.41 -0.30
CA ALA A 52 -25.92 -4.69 0.29
C ALA A 52 -26.12 -4.53 1.81
N LYS A 53 -25.03 -4.51 2.56
CA LYS A 53 -25.05 -3.99 3.92
C LYS A 53 -25.55 -2.54 3.90
N LYS A 54 -26.31 -2.19 4.94
CA LYS A 54 -26.84 -0.83 5.12
C LYS A 54 -25.72 0.19 4.93
N THR A 55 -25.98 1.25 4.17
CA THR A 55 -25.08 2.35 3.80
C THR A 55 -23.98 2.00 2.78
N LEU A 56 -23.90 0.75 2.31
CA LEU A 56 -22.90 0.30 1.33
C LEU A 56 -23.53 -0.05 -0.04
N GLU A 57 -24.76 0.39 -0.30
CA GLU A 57 -25.51 0.09 -1.52
C GLU A 57 -24.77 0.55 -2.77
N SER A 58 -24.21 1.77 -2.74
CA SER A 58 -23.42 2.34 -3.84
C SER A 58 -22.12 1.56 -4.10
N LEU A 59 -21.50 0.99 -3.06
CA LEU A 59 -20.30 0.15 -3.22
C LEU A 59 -20.64 -1.18 -3.91
N LEU A 60 -21.78 -1.79 -3.57
CA LEU A 60 -22.25 -3.00 -4.25
C LEU A 60 -22.50 -2.75 -5.73
N GLU A 61 -23.21 -1.66 -6.06
CA GLU A 61 -23.46 -1.27 -7.44
C GLU A 61 -22.14 -1.02 -8.20
N THR A 62 -21.24 -0.23 -7.61
CA THR A 62 -19.93 0.09 -8.20
C THR A 62 -19.10 -1.17 -8.44
N HIS A 63 -19.07 -2.09 -7.47
CA HIS A 63 -18.36 -3.36 -7.57
C HIS A 63 -18.91 -4.24 -8.69
N ASN A 64 -20.23 -4.43 -8.74
CA ASN A 64 -20.87 -5.26 -9.76
C ASN A 64 -20.72 -4.65 -11.18
N ASN A 65 -20.83 -3.33 -11.30
CA ASN A 65 -20.56 -2.62 -12.55
C ASN A 65 -19.11 -2.82 -12.99
N PHE A 66 -18.13 -2.65 -12.10
CA PHE A 66 -16.73 -2.90 -12.42
C PHE A 66 -16.47 -4.35 -12.81
N ARG A 67 -17.01 -5.31 -12.06
CA ARG A 67 -16.86 -6.75 -12.33
C ARG A 67 -17.37 -7.13 -13.72
N SER A 68 -18.41 -6.47 -14.22
CA SER A 68 -18.93 -6.69 -15.58
C SER A 68 -17.95 -6.28 -16.71
N THR A 69 -16.93 -5.48 -16.39
CA THR A 69 -15.89 -5.03 -17.34
C THR A 69 -14.65 -5.93 -17.36
N LEU A 70 -14.60 -6.96 -16.52
CA LEU A 70 -13.45 -7.86 -16.38
C LEU A 70 -13.48 -8.98 -17.46
N PRO A 71 -12.32 -9.52 -17.87
CA PRO A 71 -10.98 -9.32 -17.30
C PRO A 71 -10.33 -8.00 -17.71
N LYS A 72 -9.53 -7.41 -16.82
CA LYS A 72 -8.73 -6.22 -17.08
C LYS A 72 -7.27 -6.49 -16.75
N ILE A 73 -6.38 -6.06 -17.63
CA ILE A 73 -4.93 -6.24 -17.47
C ILE A 73 -4.23 -4.91 -17.71
N THR A 74 -3.42 -4.52 -16.73
CA THR A 74 -2.57 -3.34 -16.77
C THR A 74 -1.12 -3.77 -16.63
N TYR A 75 -0.26 -3.35 -17.56
CA TYR A 75 1.19 -3.56 -17.44
C TYR A 75 1.90 -2.21 -17.40
N ARG A 76 2.42 -1.86 -16.23
CA ARG A 76 3.18 -0.65 -15.96
C ARG A 76 4.66 -0.94 -16.19
N ARG A 77 5.09 -0.89 -17.46
CA ARG A 77 6.46 -1.24 -17.89
C ARG A 77 7.57 -0.56 -17.09
N ALA A 78 7.44 0.76 -16.84
CA ALA A 78 8.43 1.52 -16.07
C ALA A 78 8.66 0.94 -14.66
N LYS A 79 7.61 0.33 -14.09
CA LYS A 79 7.61 -0.26 -12.74
C LYS A 79 7.81 -1.77 -12.75
N GLY A 80 7.91 -2.41 -13.92
CA GLY A 80 7.94 -3.87 -14.04
C GLY A 80 6.69 -4.57 -13.45
N LYS A 81 5.57 -3.86 -13.30
CA LYS A 81 4.40 -4.31 -12.53
C LYS A 81 3.23 -4.66 -13.42
N VAL A 82 2.68 -5.85 -13.22
CA VAL A 82 1.49 -6.38 -13.88
C VAL A 82 0.34 -6.47 -12.87
N GLU A 83 -0.83 -5.96 -13.26
CA GLU A 83 -2.08 -6.07 -12.50
C GLU A 83 -3.11 -6.77 -13.38
N ILE A 84 -3.69 -7.88 -12.89
CA ILE A 84 -4.70 -8.69 -13.57
C ILE A 84 -5.94 -8.77 -12.67
N ASP A 85 -7.00 -8.10 -13.08
CA ASP A 85 -8.30 -8.19 -12.43
C ASP A 85 -9.20 -9.17 -13.21
N ILE A 86 -9.75 -10.17 -12.53
CA ILE A 86 -10.69 -11.13 -13.13
C ILE A 86 -11.98 -11.26 -12.31
N ALA A 87 -13.10 -11.47 -13.00
CA ALA A 87 -14.35 -11.88 -12.34
C ALA A 87 -14.24 -13.36 -11.99
N SER A 88 -14.33 -13.68 -10.69
CA SER A 88 -14.18 -15.04 -10.18
C SER A 88 -15.53 -15.57 -9.68
N GLU A 89 -15.83 -16.82 -10.04
CA GLU A 89 -17.02 -17.55 -9.59
C GLU A 89 -16.68 -18.61 -8.52
N LEU A 90 -15.47 -18.58 -7.95
CA LEU A 90 -15.03 -19.55 -6.94
C LEU A 90 -15.89 -19.51 -5.66
N MET A 91 -16.48 -18.35 -5.35
CA MET A 91 -17.39 -18.15 -4.24
C MET A 91 -18.19 -16.85 -4.39
N GLU A 92 -19.22 -16.68 -3.56
CA GLU A 92 -19.89 -15.40 -3.39
C GLU A 92 -19.16 -14.51 -2.37
N GLY A 93 -19.08 -13.21 -2.63
CA GLY A 93 -18.40 -12.26 -1.75
C GLY A 93 -18.99 -12.18 -0.35
N ARG A 94 -20.29 -12.49 -0.18
CA ARG A 94 -20.95 -12.59 1.14
C ARG A 94 -20.51 -13.80 1.97
N ASP A 95 -20.03 -14.86 1.31
CA ASP A 95 -19.54 -16.07 1.98
C ASP A 95 -18.07 -15.95 2.36
N TRP A 96 -17.40 -14.88 1.90
CA TRP A 96 -16.03 -14.57 2.28
C TRP A 96 -15.97 -14.20 3.76
N THR A 97 -15.56 -15.19 4.55
CA THR A 97 -15.27 -15.07 5.97
C THR A 97 -13.81 -15.44 6.23
N ARG A 98 -13.19 -14.83 7.24
CA ARG A 98 -11.85 -15.24 7.65
C ARG A 98 -11.92 -16.63 8.25
N SER A 99 -11.22 -17.58 7.63
CA SER A 99 -11.03 -18.93 8.15
C SER A 99 -9.62 -19.07 8.75
N SER A 100 -9.48 -19.89 9.78
CA SER A 100 -8.19 -20.35 10.30
C SER A 100 -7.64 -21.57 9.55
N THR A 101 -8.45 -22.19 8.70
CA THR A 101 -8.09 -23.39 7.91
C THR A 101 -8.15 -23.10 6.41
N LEU A 102 -7.32 -23.82 5.66
CA LEU A 102 -7.25 -23.74 4.20
C LEU A 102 -8.17 -24.77 3.54
N SER A 103 -8.98 -24.34 2.57
CA SER A 103 -9.82 -25.25 1.81
C SER A 103 -9.08 -25.83 0.60
N LEU A 104 -8.84 -27.14 0.58
CA LEU A 104 -8.14 -27.77 -0.55
C LEU A 104 -8.89 -27.66 -1.89
N PRO A 105 -10.22 -27.88 -1.96
CA PRO A 105 -10.98 -27.70 -3.19
C PRO A 105 -10.87 -26.26 -3.73
N LEU A 106 -11.01 -25.26 -2.86
CA LEU A 106 -10.91 -23.86 -3.24
C LEU A 106 -9.50 -23.49 -3.69
N PHE A 107 -8.46 -24.00 -3.00
CA PHE A 107 -7.07 -23.79 -3.41
C PHE A 107 -6.81 -24.32 -4.82
N LYS A 108 -7.24 -25.56 -5.11
CA LYS A 108 -7.10 -26.18 -6.44
C LYS A 108 -7.76 -25.36 -7.53
N ALA A 109 -9.03 -25.00 -7.32
CA ALA A 109 -9.79 -24.21 -8.28
C ALA A 109 -9.18 -22.80 -8.47
N GLY A 110 -8.69 -22.19 -7.39
CA GLY A 110 -7.96 -20.92 -7.43
C GLY A 110 -6.66 -21.00 -8.21
N VAL A 111 -5.88 -22.06 -8.05
CA VAL A 111 -4.64 -22.26 -8.83
C VAL A 111 -4.96 -22.30 -10.33
N ASP A 112 -5.97 -23.07 -10.74
CA ASP A 112 -6.38 -23.16 -12.14
C ASP A 112 -6.85 -21.80 -12.68
N GLU A 113 -7.69 -21.08 -11.93
CA GLU A 113 -8.20 -19.77 -12.34
C GLU A 113 -7.09 -18.72 -12.46
N VAL A 114 -6.13 -18.71 -11.53
CA VAL A 114 -4.96 -17.80 -11.56
C VAL A 114 -4.06 -18.10 -12.75
N ILE A 115 -3.76 -19.38 -13.04
CA ILE A 115 -2.92 -19.76 -14.20
C ILE A 115 -3.59 -19.34 -15.51
N ASN A 116 -4.90 -19.55 -15.64
CA ASN A 116 -5.66 -19.09 -16.80
C ASN A 116 -5.58 -17.57 -16.96
N ALA A 117 -5.67 -16.81 -15.86
CA ALA A 117 -5.54 -15.36 -15.85
C ALA A 117 -4.14 -14.89 -16.29
N LEU A 118 -3.08 -15.58 -15.85
CA LEU A 118 -1.69 -15.29 -16.29
C LEU A 118 -1.53 -15.44 -17.80
N GLY A 119 -2.24 -16.39 -18.43
CA GLY A 119 -2.24 -16.58 -19.88
C GLY A 119 -2.67 -15.34 -20.66
N LEU A 120 -3.47 -14.47 -20.05
CA LEU A 120 -3.93 -13.22 -20.67
C LEU A 120 -2.80 -12.20 -20.87
N LEU A 121 -1.66 -12.35 -20.18
CA LEU A 121 -0.49 -11.47 -20.33
C LEU A 121 0.09 -11.47 -21.75
N ARG A 122 -0.16 -12.53 -22.51
CA ARG A 122 0.24 -12.63 -23.92
C ARG A 122 -0.18 -11.41 -24.74
N ALA A 123 -1.35 -10.83 -24.45
CA ALA A 123 -1.86 -9.66 -25.16
C ALA A 123 -1.20 -8.33 -24.74
N ARG A 124 -0.43 -8.31 -23.63
CA ARG A 124 0.20 -7.10 -23.08
C ARG A 124 1.71 -7.08 -23.25
N LEU A 125 2.36 -8.22 -23.40
CA LEU A 125 3.80 -8.33 -23.62
C LEU A 125 4.19 -7.97 -25.05
N LYS A 126 5.27 -7.20 -25.19
CA LYS A 126 5.97 -6.94 -26.46
C LYS A 126 7.14 -7.90 -26.58
N ARG A 127 7.61 -8.11 -27.82
CA ARG A 127 8.82 -8.91 -28.08
C ARG A 127 10.09 -8.33 -27.44
N THR A 128 10.09 -7.05 -27.11
CA THR A 128 11.19 -6.34 -26.44
C THR A 128 11.12 -6.41 -24.92
N ASP A 129 9.98 -6.84 -24.37
CA ASP A 129 9.86 -7.02 -22.93
C ASP A 129 10.60 -8.34 -22.62
N ASP A 130 11.72 -8.26 -21.89
CA ASP A 130 12.51 -9.43 -21.45
C ASP A 130 11.73 -10.23 -20.40
N PHE A 131 10.76 -11.02 -20.87
CA PHE A 131 9.96 -11.93 -20.05
C PHE A 131 9.45 -13.10 -20.89
N SER A 132 9.88 -14.31 -20.57
CA SER A 132 9.47 -15.54 -21.22
C SER A 132 8.18 -16.07 -20.62
N LEU A 133 7.05 -15.58 -21.13
CA LEU A 133 5.72 -16.00 -20.68
C LEU A 133 5.50 -17.51 -20.78
N GLU A 134 5.92 -18.16 -21.87
CA GLU A 134 5.73 -19.61 -22.02
C GLU A 134 6.47 -20.40 -20.93
N LYS A 135 7.73 -20.05 -20.65
CA LYS A 135 8.50 -20.70 -19.57
C LYS A 135 7.84 -20.49 -18.20
N PHE A 136 7.26 -19.30 -17.97
CA PHE A 136 6.57 -19.00 -16.74
C PHE A 136 5.28 -19.82 -16.60
N LEU A 137 4.46 -19.88 -17.65
CA LEU A 137 3.23 -20.69 -17.66
C LEU A 137 3.53 -22.19 -17.52
N ASP A 138 4.55 -22.70 -18.21
CA ASP A 138 5.00 -24.09 -18.08
C ASP A 138 5.41 -24.41 -16.63
N HIS A 139 6.10 -23.48 -15.96
CA HIS A 139 6.46 -23.61 -14.55
C HIS A 139 5.21 -23.66 -13.66
N CYS A 140 4.24 -22.77 -13.86
CA CYS A 140 3.00 -22.76 -13.10
C CYS A 140 2.16 -24.02 -13.34
N GLU A 141 2.09 -24.53 -14.57
CA GLU A 141 1.41 -25.80 -14.88
C GLU A 141 2.12 -27.00 -14.22
N ALA A 142 3.46 -27.00 -14.20
CA ALA A 142 4.21 -28.01 -13.45
C ALA A 142 3.96 -27.92 -11.93
N ALA A 143 3.74 -26.72 -11.39
CA ALA A 143 3.41 -26.51 -9.99
C ALA A 143 2.12 -27.22 -9.57
N LYS A 144 1.11 -27.33 -10.44
CA LYS A 144 -0.16 -28.04 -10.15
C LYS A 144 0.05 -29.49 -9.70
N LYS A 145 1.08 -30.16 -10.23
CA LYS A 145 1.44 -31.53 -9.83
C LYS A 145 1.93 -31.62 -8.38
N ARG A 146 2.31 -30.49 -7.77
CA ARG A 146 2.75 -30.37 -6.37
C ARG A 146 1.61 -29.98 -5.43
N ILE A 147 0.38 -29.80 -5.91
CA ILE A 147 -0.76 -29.48 -5.04
C ILE A 147 -0.98 -30.67 -4.08
N PRO A 148 -1.08 -30.43 -2.76
CA PRO A 148 -1.33 -31.49 -1.80
C PRO A 148 -2.64 -32.25 -2.03
N ASN A 149 -2.73 -33.45 -1.46
CA ASN A 149 -3.92 -34.31 -1.55
C ASN A 149 -4.79 -34.28 -0.27
N SER A 150 -4.40 -33.52 0.76
CA SER A 150 -5.17 -33.31 2.00
C SER A 150 -5.06 -31.86 2.48
N GLU A 151 -5.99 -31.43 3.33
CA GLU A 151 -5.95 -30.09 3.93
C GLU A 151 -4.78 -29.92 4.91
N ASP A 152 -4.46 -30.95 5.70
CA ASP A 152 -3.29 -30.91 6.60
C ASP A 152 -1.99 -30.69 5.84
N ALA A 153 -1.81 -31.38 4.71
CA ALA A 153 -0.63 -31.19 3.87
C ALA A 153 -0.62 -29.81 3.18
N LEU A 154 -1.80 -29.26 2.85
CA LEU A 154 -1.92 -27.87 2.38
C LEU A 154 -1.56 -26.86 3.46
N GLN A 155 -1.97 -27.10 4.71
CA GLN A 155 -1.61 -26.26 5.85
C GLN A 155 -0.10 -26.26 6.09
N HIS A 156 0.54 -27.44 6.07
CA HIS A 156 1.99 -27.55 6.17
C HIS A 156 2.73 -26.83 5.03
N LEU A 157 2.22 -26.97 3.79
CA LEU A 157 2.77 -26.25 2.64
C LEU A 157 2.68 -24.74 2.84
N ALA A 158 1.52 -24.22 3.22
CA ALA A 158 1.31 -22.78 3.42
C ALA A 158 2.20 -22.21 4.52
N SER A 159 2.36 -22.92 5.65
CA SER A 159 3.30 -22.50 6.70
C SER A 159 4.75 -22.48 6.21
N GLY A 160 5.13 -23.40 5.32
CA GLY A 160 6.46 -23.39 4.68
C GLY A 160 6.65 -22.18 3.75
N LEU A 161 5.63 -21.82 2.98
CA LEU A 161 5.64 -20.62 2.12
C LEU A 161 5.73 -19.34 2.95
N GLU A 162 4.95 -19.25 4.04
CA GLU A 162 4.98 -18.12 4.97
C GLU A 162 6.35 -17.97 5.62
N ALA A 163 6.96 -19.07 6.10
CA ALA A 163 8.30 -19.05 6.66
C ALA A 163 9.36 -18.59 5.64
N ALA A 164 9.24 -19.02 4.39
CA ALA A 164 10.13 -18.57 3.31
C ALA A 164 9.94 -17.08 2.99
N ALA A 165 8.70 -16.59 2.95
CA ALA A 165 8.38 -15.18 2.76
C ALA A 165 8.90 -14.31 3.91
N GLN A 166 8.74 -14.79 5.16
CA GLN A 166 9.28 -14.12 6.34
C GLN A 166 10.81 -14.09 6.31
N ALA A 167 11.49 -15.20 5.99
CA ALA A 167 12.94 -15.24 5.87
C ALA A 167 13.45 -14.27 4.78
N LYS A 168 12.74 -14.19 3.64
CA LYS A 168 13.03 -13.20 2.59
C LYS A 168 12.88 -11.78 3.13
N ARG A 169 11.77 -11.49 3.82
CA ARG A 169 11.50 -10.18 4.42
C ARG A 169 12.55 -9.84 5.49
N ASP A 170 12.98 -10.77 6.31
CA ASP A 170 13.99 -10.55 7.35
C ASP A 170 15.36 -10.20 6.75
N GLY A 171 15.68 -10.78 5.58
CA GLY A 171 16.88 -10.44 4.81
C GLY A 171 16.83 -9.09 4.08
N MET A 172 15.66 -8.43 3.99
CA MET A 172 15.53 -7.12 3.37
C MET A 172 16.06 -6.01 4.27
N SER A 173 16.69 -5.00 3.66
CA SER A 173 17.01 -3.75 4.33
C SER A 173 15.74 -3.03 4.81
N PRO A 174 15.85 -2.13 5.80
CA PRO A 174 14.73 -1.30 6.24
C PRO A 174 14.03 -0.56 5.09
N TRP A 175 14.76 -0.11 4.08
CA TRP A 175 14.21 0.58 2.91
C TRP A 175 13.40 -0.33 2.00
N GLU A 176 13.86 -1.55 1.74
CA GLU A 176 13.15 -2.52 0.90
C GLU A 176 11.84 -2.97 1.58
N LYS A 177 11.83 -3.11 2.90
CA LYS A 177 10.64 -3.47 3.69
C LYS A 177 9.48 -2.48 3.56
N LEU A 178 9.76 -1.23 3.16
CA LEU A 178 8.74 -0.20 3.00
C LEU A 178 7.92 -0.34 1.72
N GLY A 179 8.42 -1.09 0.71
CA GLY A 179 7.69 -1.30 -0.55
C GLY A 179 7.35 -0.01 -1.29
N ILE A 180 8.20 1.02 -1.19
CA ILE A 180 7.92 2.36 -1.75
C ILE A 180 8.14 2.39 -3.25
N ASP A 181 7.15 2.93 -3.94
CA ASP A 181 7.27 3.33 -5.33
C ASP A 181 7.88 4.73 -5.43
N TRP A 182 9.20 4.79 -5.63
CA TRP A 182 9.95 6.05 -5.61
C TRP A 182 9.56 7.02 -6.75
N GLU A 183 8.95 6.53 -7.83
CA GLU A 183 8.45 7.38 -8.92
C GLU A 183 7.28 8.26 -8.50
N ASP A 184 6.58 7.89 -7.43
CA ASP A 184 5.47 8.68 -6.90
C ASP A 184 5.93 9.90 -6.08
N PHE A 185 7.25 10.05 -5.87
CA PHE A 185 7.86 11.06 -5.02
C PHE A 185 8.94 11.85 -5.76
N HIS A 186 9.34 12.99 -5.19
CA HIS A 186 10.42 13.78 -5.76
C HIS A 186 11.77 13.03 -5.62
N PRO A 187 12.63 12.98 -6.65
CA PRO A 187 13.88 12.17 -6.61
C PRO A 187 14.82 12.54 -5.46
N LYS A 188 14.87 13.83 -5.08
CA LYS A 188 15.65 14.32 -3.93
C LYS A 188 15.02 14.08 -2.55
N ALA A 189 13.75 13.68 -2.48
CA ALA A 189 13.06 13.55 -1.21
C ALA A 189 13.72 12.52 -0.29
N ARG A 190 14.22 11.41 -0.87
CA ARG A 190 14.92 10.36 -0.12
C ARG A 190 16.28 10.80 0.43
N GLU A 191 16.94 11.74 -0.24
CA GLU A 191 18.19 12.34 0.25
C GLU A 191 17.93 13.26 1.44
N ILE A 192 16.77 13.91 1.48
CA ILE A 192 16.37 14.81 2.58
C ILE A 192 15.82 14.02 3.76
N LEU A 193 14.88 13.11 3.48
CA LEU A 193 14.27 12.17 4.41
C LEU A 193 15.03 10.85 4.33
N ASP A 194 16.24 10.87 4.89
CA ASP A 194 17.26 9.82 4.82
C ASP A 194 17.10 8.71 5.87
N ASP A 195 15.99 8.70 6.61
CA ASP A 195 15.63 7.66 7.57
C ASP A 195 14.33 6.95 7.15
N PRO A 196 14.29 5.59 7.13
CA PRO A 196 13.09 4.81 6.87
C PRO A 196 11.86 5.22 7.69
N PHE A 197 12.05 5.71 8.92
CA PHE A 197 10.99 6.20 9.80
C PHE A 197 10.06 7.19 9.09
N PHE A 198 10.61 8.15 8.34
CA PHE A 198 9.80 9.18 7.67
C PHE A 198 8.90 8.64 6.55
N TRP A 199 9.14 7.42 6.12
CA TRP A 199 8.47 6.78 4.99
C TRP A 199 7.61 5.58 5.39
N ASN A 200 7.63 5.19 6.67
CA ASN A 200 6.95 4.01 7.16
C ASN A 200 5.44 4.24 7.33
N CYS A 201 4.65 3.83 6.34
CA CYS A 201 3.20 3.97 6.37
C CYS A 201 2.50 3.04 7.38
N ALA A 202 3.24 2.17 8.08
CA ALA A 202 2.70 1.28 9.11
C ALA A 202 3.13 1.68 10.54
N ASP A 203 3.83 2.80 10.67
CA ASP A 203 4.21 3.39 11.96
C ASP A 203 3.35 4.64 12.19
N ASP A 204 2.38 4.52 13.10
CA ASP A 204 1.44 5.57 13.49
C ASP A 204 2.13 6.83 14.04
N PHE A 205 3.40 6.73 14.46
CA PHE A 205 4.17 7.89 14.92
C PHE A 205 5.02 8.54 13.84
N SER A 206 5.14 7.93 12.67
CA SER A 206 5.72 8.60 11.51
C SER A 206 4.79 9.71 10.99
N PRO A 207 5.33 10.76 10.34
CA PRO A 207 4.53 11.92 9.91
C PRO A 207 3.36 11.61 8.98
N ASN A 208 3.43 10.52 8.20
CA ASN A 208 2.35 10.13 7.26
C ASN A 208 1.98 8.64 7.43
N GLY A 209 2.19 8.06 8.61
CA GLY A 209 1.87 6.65 8.86
C GLY A 209 0.54 6.43 9.56
N ASN A 210 0.08 7.38 10.38
CA ASN A 210 -1.29 7.34 10.90
C ASN A 210 -2.32 7.66 9.80
N ASP A 211 -3.59 7.35 10.07
CA ASP A 211 -4.72 7.54 9.13
C ASP A 211 -4.79 9.00 8.61
N THR A 212 -4.75 9.99 9.51
CA THR A 212 -4.78 11.43 9.16
C THR A 212 -3.67 11.77 8.17
N GLY A 213 -2.45 11.32 8.44
CA GLY A 213 -1.28 11.65 7.65
C GLY A 213 -1.20 10.89 6.33
N ALA A 214 -1.69 9.65 6.28
CA ALA A 214 -1.78 8.84 5.08
C ALA A 214 -2.81 9.41 4.08
N ASP A 215 -4.03 9.70 4.56
CA ASP A 215 -5.08 10.32 3.75
C ASP A 215 -4.66 11.69 3.22
N LEU A 216 -3.99 12.47 4.07
CA LEU A 216 -3.45 13.77 3.68
C LEU A 216 -2.40 13.62 2.59
N LEU A 217 -1.42 12.72 2.73
CA LEU A 217 -0.37 12.53 1.72
C LEU A 217 -0.97 12.13 0.37
N GLN A 218 -1.91 11.20 0.35
CA GLN A 218 -2.59 10.77 -0.87
C GLN A 218 -3.37 11.93 -1.52
N SER A 219 -4.19 12.62 -0.73
CA SER A 219 -5.00 13.76 -1.21
C SER A 219 -4.13 14.91 -1.70
N TYR A 220 -3.02 15.18 -1.00
CA TYR A 220 -2.07 16.23 -1.37
C TYR A 220 -1.33 15.88 -2.65
N ARG A 221 -0.94 14.61 -2.84
CA ARG A 221 -0.34 14.11 -4.08
C ARG A 221 -1.25 14.34 -5.27
N ASP A 222 -2.53 14.04 -5.15
CA ASP A 222 -3.50 14.25 -6.24
C ASP A 222 -3.75 15.72 -6.52
N TRP A 223 -3.88 16.54 -5.48
CA TRP A 223 -4.02 17.99 -5.64
C TRP A 223 -2.77 18.63 -6.27
N HIS A 224 -1.58 18.21 -5.84
CA HIS A 224 -0.29 18.73 -6.28
C HIS A 224 -0.06 18.56 -7.79
N LYS A 225 -0.59 17.49 -8.40
CA LYS A 225 -0.51 17.25 -9.85
C LYS A 225 -1.00 18.45 -10.68
N THR A 226 -1.95 19.22 -10.15
CA THR A 226 -2.57 20.37 -10.82
C THR A 226 -2.30 21.72 -10.14
N HIS A 227 -1.60 21.75 -8.99
CA HIS A 227 -1.39 22.93 -8.16
C HIS A 227 0.06 23.07 -7.68
N LYS A 228 1.03 22.86 -8.59
CA LYS A 228 2.46 22.80 -8.27
C LYS A 228 3.00 24.05 -7.56
N ASP A 229 2.52 25.23 -7.93
CA ASP A 229 3.02 26.52 -7.40
C ASP A 229 2.16 27.09 -6.25
N VAL A 230 1.14 26.35 -5.81
CA VAL A 230 0.24 26.82 -4.76
C VAL A 230 0.79 26.45 -3.39
N MET A 231 0.66 27.38 -2.42
CA MET A 231 1.09 27.17 -1.05
C MET A 231 0.39 25.96 -0.42
N PRO A 232 1.13 25.03 0.23
CA PRO A 232 0.56 23.81 0.82
C PRO A 232 -0.60 24.08 1.79
N ILE A 233 -0.55 25.20 2.52
CA ILE A 233 -1.58 25.54 3.50
C ILE A 233 -2.96 25.73 2.85
N ARG A 234 -3.03 26.18 1.59
CA ARG A 234 -4.28 26.32 0.83
C ARG A 234 -4.93 24.97 0.54
N PHE A 235 -4.12 23.93 0.37
CA PHE A 235 -4.63 22.59 0.27
C PHE A 235 -5.24 22.13 1.60
N LEU A 236 -4.57 22.38 2.73
CA LEU A 236 -5.11 21.98 4.04
C LEU A 236 -6.40 22.72 4.38
N GLU A 237 -6.54 24.00 4.02
CA GLU A 237 -7.81 24.75 4.15
C GLU A 237 -8.95 24.09 3.35
N LYS A 238 -8.65 23.57 2.17
CA LYS A 238 -9.62 22.82 1.35
C LYS A 238 -9.94 21.48 2.00
N LEU A 239 -8.92 20.75 2.46
CA LEU A 239 -9.08 19.43 3.06
C LEU A 239 -9.91 19.49 4.35
N ALA A 240 -9.67 20.48 5.21
CA ALA A 240 -10.47 20.72 6.42
C ALA A 240 -11.97 20.82 6.12
N LYS A 241 -12.33 21.54 5.04
CA LYS A 241 -13.73 21.64 4.58
C LYS A 241 -14.29 20.33 4.04
N GLN A 242 -13.45 19.52 3.39
CA GLN A 242 -13.86 18.18 2.93
C GLN A 242 -14.10 17.23 4.11
N TRP A 243 -13.38 17.41 5.21
CA TRP A 243 -13.60 16.70 6.46
C TRP A 243 -14.74 17.28 7.32
N GLY A 244 -15.43 18.32 6.85
CA GLY A 244 -16.60 18.90 7.51
C GLY A 244 -16.31 20.04 8.48
N TYR A 245 -15.07 20.49 8.59
CA TYR A 245 -14.70 21.66 9.41
C TYR A 245 -14.86 22.97 8.63
N SER A 246 -15.10 24.09 9.32
CA SER A 246 -15.21 25.41 8.65
C SER A 246 -13.86 25.89 8.10
N ASP A 247 -12.79 25.62 8.84
CA ASP A 247 -11.40 25.97 8.56
C ASP A 247 -10.45 25.10 9.40
N ILE A 248 -9.13 25.34 9.28
CA ILE A 248 -8.09 24.59 9.98
C ILE A 248 -8.18 24.76 11.51
N ASN A 249 -8.55 25.94 12.00
CA ASN A 249 -8.60 26.20 13.44
C ASN A 249 -9.82 25.53 14.10
N ALA A 250 -10.87 25.27 13.33
CA ALA A 250 -12.04 24.52 13.79
C ALA A 250 -11.81 23.00 13.89
N MET A 251 -10.68 22.49 13.39
CA MET A 251 -10.32 21.09 13.53
C MET A 251 -10.01 20.74 14.98
N ASP A 252 -10.35 19.51 15.38
CA ASP A 252 -9.96 18.96 16.67
C ASP A 252 -8.43 19.02 16.83
N ASP A 253 -7.95 19.36 18.03
CA ASP A 253 -6.55 19.72 18.25
C ASP A 253 -5.57 18.63 17.79
N ASP A 254 -5.88 17.36 18.06
CA ASP A 254 -5.03 16.23 17.68
C ASP A 254 -5.00 16.06 16.16
N VAL A 255 -6.17 16.05 15.50
CA VAL A 255 -6.30 15.95 14.04
C VAL A 255 -5.59 17.13 13.36
N ARG A 256 -5.73 18.34 13.89
CA ARG A 256 -5.08 19.55 13.39
C ARG A 256 -3.56 19.42 13.46
N CYS A 257 -3.03 18.98 14.60
CA CYS A 257 -1.59 18.81 14.79
C CYS A 257 -1.02 17.72 13.89
N GLU A 258 -1.68 16.58 13.80
CA GLU A 258 -1.30 15.50 12.88
C GLU A 258 -1.30 15.97 11.42
N ALA A 259 -2.36 16.66 10.98
CA ALA A 259 -2.46 17.14 9.62
C ALA A 259 -1.39 18.18 9.27
N LEU A 260 -1.04 19.08 10.19
CA LEU A 260 0.01 20.08 9.96
C LEU A 260 1.40 19.45 9.87
N ILE A 261 1.72 18.49 10.74
CA ILE A 261 2.97 17.72 10.68
C ILE A 261 3.01 16.91 9.38
N ALA A 262 1.94 16.19 9.06
CA ALA A 262 1.82 15.40 7.84
C ALA A 262 1.97 16.24 6.57
N LEU A 263 1.40 17.45 6.52
CA LEU A 263 1.53 18.37 5.40
C LEU A 263 2.98 18.80 5.17
N ALA A 264 3.71 19.14 6.25
CA ALA A 264 5.10 19.54 6.14
C ALA A 264 5.95 18.42 5.50
N PHE A 265 5.74 17.17 5.90
CA PHE A 265 6.47 16.02 5.34
C PHE A 265 5.97 15.59 3.97
N ALA A 266 4.67 15.76 3.67
CA ALA A 266 4.13 15.54 2.34
C ALA A 266 4.72 16.52 1.31
N ASP A 267 4.93 17.79 1.71
CA ASP A 267 5.61 18.79 0.88
C ASP A 267 7.06 18.39 0.59
N ILE A 268 7.79 17.92 1.60
CA ILE A 268 9.17 17.41 1.43
C ILE A 268 9.18 16.22 0.48
N LYS A 269 8.26 15.26 0.67
CA LYS A 269 8.16 14.04 -0.15
C LYS A 269 7.87 14.34 -1.62
N LEU A 270 7.02 15.34 -1.92
CA LEU A 270 6.54 15.60 -3.27
C LEU A 270 7.25 16.75 -3.99
N ARG A 271 7.90 17.65 -3.24
CA ARG A 271 8.60 18.82 -3.79
C ARG A 271 10.08 18.91 -3.42
N ALA A 272 10.58 18.04 -2.54
CA ALA A 272 11.92 18.15 -1.93
C ALA A 272 12.19 19.53 -1.31
N ALA A 273 11.12 20.16 -0.81
CA ALA A 273 11.14 21.43 -0.12
C ALA A 273 10.06 21.43 0.96
N CYS A 274 10.19 22.29 1.97
CA CYS A 274 9.16 22.48 2.98
C CYS A 274 8.82 23.96 3.02
N ASN A 275 7.58 24.31 2.67
CA ASN A 275 7.11 25.69 2.80
C ASN A 275 7.30 26.21 4.23
N GLN A 276 7.83 27.44 4.38
CA GLN A 276 8.17 28.03 5.67
C GLN A 276 6.98 28.12 6.64
N GLN A 277 5.79 28.48 6.13
CA GLN A 277 4.59 28.58 6.96
C GLN A 277 4.14 27.19 7.43
N ALA A 278 4.08 26.20 6.53
CA ALA A 278 3.73 24.82 6.89
C ALA A 278 4.72 24.23 7.92
N ARG A 279 6.01 24.50 7.74
CA ARG A 279 7.07 24.09 8.68
C ARG A 279 6.89 24.69 10.07
N GLN A 280 6.63 25.99 10.15
CA GLN A 280 6.46 26.66 11.45
C GLN A 280 5.25 26.12 12.21
N LEU A 281 4.11 25.98 11.52
CA LEU A 281 2.91 25.40 12.12
C LEU A 281 3.14 23.95 12.58
N ALA A 282 3.87 23.15 11.81
CA ALA A 282 4.26 21.80 12.22
C ALA A 282 5.14 21.79 13.48
N LEU A 283 6.12 22.69 13.59
CA LEU A 283 6.96 22.84 14.78
C LEU A 283 6.14 23.22 16.03
N ASP A 284 5.17 24.12 15.88
CA ASP A 284 4.28 24.52 16.97
C ASP A 284 3.41 23.32 17.44
N CYS A 285 2.89 22.55 16.49
CA CYS A 285 2.11 21.33 16.76
C CYS A 285 2.95 20.22 17.43
N ILE A 286 4.22 20.06 17.05
CA ILE A 286 5.14 19.14 17.74
C ILE A 286 5.31 19.53 19.20
N GLY A 287 5.43 20.83 19.50
CA GLY A 287 5.48 21.34 20.87
C GLY A 287 4.22 20.98 21.68
N GLN A 288 3.04 21.13 21.08
CA GLN A 288 1.76 20.78 21.70
C GLN A 288 1.66 19.27 21.98
N GLN A 289 1.92 18.43 20.98
CA GLN A 289 1.85 16.97 21.14
C GLN A 289 2.90 16.44 22.12
N ARG A 290 4.08 17.06 22.21
CA ARG A 290 5.08 16.75 23.23
C ARG A 290 4.55 17.03 24.63
N ALA A 291 3.93 18.20 24.83
CA ALA A 291 3.36 18.56 26.13
C ALA A 291 2.25 17.56 26.55
N GLN A 292 1.38 17.17 25.62
CA GLN A 292 0.35 16.15 25.84
C GLN A 292 0.97 14.79 26.21
N ALA A 293 1.97 14.31 25.45
CA ALA A 293 2.64 13.04 25.73
C ALA A 293 3.35 13.04 27.08
N LEU A 294 3.98 14.16 27.47
CA LEU A 294 4.59 14.32 28.79
C LEU A 294 3.54 14.28 29.92
N ALA A 295 2.37 14.88 29.72
CA ALA A 295 1.27 14.84 30.69
C ALA A 295 0.61 13.46 30.81
N ALA A 296 0.64 12.65 29.75
CA ALA A 296 0.12 11.29 29.70
C ALA A 296 1.06 10.26 30.34
N GLY A 297 1.40 10.43 31.62
CA GLY A 297 2.46 9.67 32.31
C GLY A 297 2.32 8.14 32.30
N ASN A 298 1.11 7.60 32.16
CA ASN A 298 0.85 6.16 32.15
C ASN A 298 0.60 5.58 30.74
N TRP A 299 0.79 6.37 29.68
CA TRP A 299 0.57 5.87 28.31
C TRP A 299 1.75 4.98 27.88
N PRO A 300 1.54 3.69 27.54
CA PRO A 300 2.62 2.75 27.26
C PRO A 300 3.51 3.14 26.07
N HIS A 301 2.99 3.95 25.14
CA HIS A 301 3.74 4.41 23.96
C HIS A 301 4.33 5.81 24.13
N ARG A 302 4.34 6.37 25.35
CA ARG A 302 4.83 7.72 25.63
C ARG A 302 6.26 7.95 25.15
N GLU A 303 7.18 7.06 25.52
CA GLU A 303 8.59 7.21 25.14
C GLU A 303 8.81 7.08 23.63
N GLU A 304 8.10 6.14 23.00
CA GLU A 304 8.12 5.96 21.55
C GLU A 304 7.63 7.22 20.82
N ARG A 305 6.49 7.79 21.26
CA ARG A 305 5.97 9.05 20.73
C ARG A 305 6.94 10.20 20.92
N LEU A 306 7.54 10.35 22.09
CA LEU A 306 8.50 11.43 22.36
C LEU A 306 9.74 11.31 21.47
N ASN A 307 10.24 10.09 21.25
CA ASN A 307 11.35 9.84 20.34
C ASN A 307 10.99 10.18 18.89
N ALA A 308 9.81 9.78 18.42
CA ALA A 308 9.31 10.15 17.10
C ALA A 308 9.23 11.67 16.94
N LEU A 309 8.62 12.40 17.88
CA LEU A 309 8.53 13.85 17.85
C LEU A 309 9.91 14.54 17.81
N ASN A 310 10.90 14.00 18.53
CA ASN A 310 12.27 14.51 18.49
C ASN A 310 12.93 14.33 17.11
N GLN A 311 12.73 13.17 16.46
CA GLN A 311 13.24 12.93 15.12
C GLN A 311 12.60 13.86 14.08
N ILE A 312 11.27 14.02 14.15
CA ILE A 312 10.48 14.91 13.28
C ILE A 312 10.97 16.36 13.45
N GLU A 313 11.08 16.85 14.68
CA GLU A 313 11.52 18.22 14.97
C GLU A 313 12.95 18.46 14.46
N ALA A 314 13.87 17.52 14.71
CA ALA A 314 15.25 17.63 14.28
C ALA A 314 15.34 17.77 12.76
N LYS A 315 14.57 16.97 12.02
CA LYS A 315 14.56 17.02 10.55
C LYS A 315 14.02 18.36 10.02
N LEU A 316 12.91 18.86 10.57
CA LEU A 316 12.36 20.16 10.17
C LEU A 316 13.32 21.32 10.48
N LYS A 317 14.03 21.30 11.61
CA LYS A 317 15.01 22.33 11.98
C LYS A 317 16.26 22.30 11.09
N GLN A 318 16.74 21.12 10.69
CA GLN A 318 17.88 20.99 9.75
C GLN A 318 17.59 21.68 8.41
N MET A 319 16.36 21.60 7.92
CA MET A 319 15.97 22.23 6.66
C MET A 319 15.97 23.76 6.71
N ASP A 320 15.79 24.37 7.89
CA ASP A 320 15.88 25.81 8.05
C ASP A 320 17.30 26.33 7.80
N ASN A 321 18.28 25.65 8.40
CA ASN A 321 19.70 25.99 8.25
C ASN A 321 20.20 25.83 6.80
N ALA A 322 19.71 24.82 6.08
CA ALA A 322 20.07 24.59 4.68
C ALA A 322 19.55 25.70 3.74
N MET A 323 18.39 26.29 4.03
CA MET A 323 17.84 27.39 3.23
C MET A 323 18.58 28.71 3.47
N VAL A 324 19.03 28.98 4.71
CA VAL A 324 19.82 30.19 5.03
C VAL A 324 21.14 30.25 4.26
N HIS A 325 21.77 29.10 4.00
CA HIS A 325 23.03 29.01 3.26
C HIS A 325 22.92 29.13 1.74
N LEU A 326 21.71 29.02 1.16
CA LEU A 326 21.47 29.23 -0.28
C LEU A 326 21.10 30.68 -0.63
N THR A 327 20.85 31.51 0.38
CA THR A 327 20.46 32.93 0.24
C THR A 327 21.54 33.93 0.70
N ARG A 328 22.77 33.48 0.95
CA ARG A 328 23.95 34.32 1.22
C ARG A 328 24.99 34.14 0.14
#